data_AF-A0A135I4H6-F1
#
_entry.id   AF-A0A135I4H6-F1
#
_cell.length_a   1.000
_cell.length_b   1.000
_cell.length_c   1.000
_cell.angle_alpha   90.00
_cell.angle_beta   90.00
_cell.angle_gamma   90.00
#
_symmetry.space_group_name_H-M   'P 1'
#
loop_
_entity.id
_entity.type
_entity.pdbx_description
1 polymer ?
#
loop_
_entity_poly.entity_id
_entity_poly.type
_entity_poly.pdbx_seq_one_letter_code
_entity_poly.pdbx_strand_id
1 'polypeptide(L)'
;MMISNEEKIYRKLLEVYPSSLATITELSFNCDASANFVESNVKGFNFDTVENCHPDCCNKEKSPDSLFYTNSKLYFIEFKEGKSKKDDIRLKIHEAVSTLYSFCKVHTPEITREDFFKLDIRYAVVLRAPDKHPNSSFAYALDLNSQKYHLKNLDGYIIKKTRIATHPKSILNVLKTATENAVTSISIHNHFGEPIHNVAA
;
A
#
# COMPACT_ATOMS: atom_id res chain seq x y z
N MET A 1 22.10 -15.96 -8.93
CA MET A 1 21.09 -14.91 -9.15
C MET A 1 21.30 -13.88 -8.03
N MET A 2 21.52 -12.60 -8.34
CA MET A 2 21.78 -11.58 -7.32
C MET A 2 20.44 -11.05 -6.79
N ILE A 3 20.22 -11.17 -5.48
CA ILE A 3 18.98 -10.73 -4.82
C ILE A 3 18.97 -9.20 -4.72
N SER A 4 17.87 -8.56 -5.14
CA SER A 4 17.69 -7.11 -5.06
C SER A 4 17.63 -6.61 -3.60
N ASN A 5 17.96 -5.34 -3.35
CA ASN A 5 17.90 -4.81 -1.98
C ASN A 5 16.44 -4.76 -1.47
N GLU A 6 15.47 -4.51 -2.35
CA GLU A 6 14.04 -4.61 -2.07
C GLU A 6 13.68 -5.99 -1.52
N GLU A 7 14.20 -7.05 -2.14
CA GLU A 7 13.94 -8.41 -1.71
C GLU A 7 14.60 -8.74 -0.37
N LYS A 8 15.85 -8.29 -0.16
CA LYS A 8 16.55 -8.46 1.12
C LYS A 8 15.74 -7.83 2.25
N ILE A 9 15.28 -6.60 2.06
CA ILE A 9 14.45 -5.86 3.03
C ILE A 9 13.14 -6.61 3.28
N TYR A 10 12.43 -7.00 2.23
CA TYR A 10 11.14 -7.67 2.37
C TYR A 10 11.26 -9.03 3.08
N ARG A 11 12.27 -9.84 2.72
CA ARG A 11 12.55 -11.11 3.40
C ARG A 11 12.89 -10.89 4.88
N LYS A 12 13.68 -9.85 5.19
CA LYS A 12 14.04 -9.54 6.57
C LYS A 12 12.83 -9.05 7.37
N LEU A 13 11.92 -8.27 6.78
CA LEU A 13 10.64 -7.91 7.41
C LEU A 13 9.83 -9.16 7.77
N LEU A 14 9.73 -10.14 6.87
CA LEU A 14 9.04 -11.40 7.14
C LEU A 14 9.71 -12.24 8.22
N GLU A 15 11.03 -12.19 8.33
CA GLU A 15 11.78 -12.88 9.38
C GLU A 15 11.56 -12.25 10.75
N VAL A 16 11.59 -10.91 10.84
CA VAL A 16 11.41 -10.17 12.09
C VAL A 16 9.94 -10.15 12.54
N TYR A 17 9.00 -10.13 11.57
CA TYR A 17 7.56 -10.06 11.81
C TYR A 17 6.83 -11.23 11.13
N PRO A 18 7.02 -12.48 11.60
CA PRO A 18 6.52 -13.69 10.92
C PRO A 18 4.99 -13.81 10.91
N SER A 19 4.30 -13.16 11.85
CA SER A 19 2.84 -13.17 11.96
C SER A 19 2.16 -12.02 11.21
N SER A 20 2.92 -11.17 10.51
CA SER A 20 2.38 -9.96 9.88
C SER A 20 1.89 -10.17 8.46
N LEU A 21 1.92 -11.41 7.94
CA LEU A 21 1.27 -11.73 6.68
C LEU A 21 -0.23 -11.87 6.87
N ALA A 22 -0.98 -11.03 6.18
CA ALA A 22 -2.43 -11.00 6.20
C ALA A 22 -2.98 -11.01 4.76
N THR A 23 -4.18 -11.54 4.58
CA THR A 23 -4.92 -11.48 3.32
C THR A 23 -5.25 -10.03 2.97
N ILE A 24 -5.43 -9.73 1.68
CA ILE A 24 -5.89 -8.39 1.25
C ILE A 24 -7.24 -8.04 1.89
N THR A 25 -8.10 -9.04 2.16
CA THR A 25 -9.33 -8.85 2.93
C THR A 25 -9.06 -8.26 4.30
N GLU A 26 -8.14 -8.85 5.06
CA GLU A 26 -7.74 -8.38 6.40
C GLU A 26 -7.02 -7.03 6.33
N LEU A 27 -6.13 -6.83 5.36
CA LEU A 27 -5.36 -5.59 5.17
C LEU A 27 -6.24 -4.40 4.75
N SER A 28 -7.37 -4.66 4.12
CA SER A 28 -8.33 -3.63 3.69
C SER A 28 -9.54 -3.52 4.61
N PHE A 29 -9.55 -4.24 5.73
CA PHE A 29 -10.66 -4.24 6.66
C PHE A 29 -10.85 -2.88 7.30
N ASN A 30 -12.09 -2.37 7.30
CA ASN A 30 -12.42 -1.12 7.94
C ASN A 30 -12.95 -1.38 9.35
N CYS A 31 -12.12 -1.09 10.35
CA CYS A 31 -12.46 -1.20 11.77
C CYS A 31 -13.66 -0.34 12.16
N ASP A 32 -13.77 0.88 11.62
CA ASP A 32 -14.83 1.83 12.00
C ASP A 32 -16.21 1.35 11.53
N ALA A 33 -16.27 0.72 10.35
CA ALA A 33 -17.50 0.16 9.78
C ALA A 33 -17.69 -1.33 10.10
N SER A 34 -16.68 -1.98 10.69
CA SER A 34 -16.61 -3.44 10.88
C SER A 34 -16.97 -4.21 9.60
N ALA A 35 -16.47 -3.75 8.46
CA ALA A 35 -16.84 -4.26 7.15
C ALA A 35 -15.61 -4.49 6.27
N ASN A 36 -15.71 -5.52 5.41
CA ASN A 36 -14.71 -5.77 4.38
C ASN A 36 -14.74 -4.66 3.32
N PHE A 37 -13.57 -4.35 2.74
CA PHE A 37 -13.49 -3.49 1.56
C PHE A 37 -13.21 -4.29 0.30
N VAL A 38 -12.02 -4.90 0.23
CA VAL A 38 -11.56 -5.67 -0.92
C VAL A 38 -11.37 -7.11 -0.49
N GLU A 39 -12.16 -8.02 -1.05
CA GLU A 39 -12.03 -9.45 -0.77
C GLU A 39 -10.99 -10.10 -1.70
N SER A 40 -9.96 -10.70 -1.11
CA SER A 40 -8.98 -11.54 -1.80
C SER A 40 -8.14 -12.34 -0.79
N ASN A 41 -7.94 -13.64 -1.08
CA ASN A 41 -7.13 -14.55 -0.27
C ASN A 41 -5.61 -14.38 -0.47
N VAL A 42 -5.19 -13.59 -1.47
CA VAL A 42 -3.76 -13.28 -1.67
C VAL A 42 -3.27 -12.45 -0.50
N LYS A 43 -2.07 -12.79 0.00
CA LYS A 43 -1.48 -12.17 1.18
C LYS A 43 -0.53 -11.03 0.82
N GLY A 44 -0.49 -10.04 1.70
CA GLY A 44 0.51 -8.99 1.75
C GLY A 44 1.09 -8.88 3.16
N PHE A 45 2.13 -8.08 3.31
CA PHE A 45 2.70 -7.77 4.61
C PHE A 45 1.92 -6.61 5.24
N ASN A 46 1.38 -6.81 6.46
CA ASN A 46 0.73 -5.77 7.25
C ASN A 46 1.79 -4.81 7.81
N PHE A 47 1.93 -3.65 7.20
CA PHE A 47 3.01 -2.72 7.55
C PHE A 47 2.71 -1.94 8.84
N ASP A 48 1.45 -1.88 9.27
CA ASP A 48 1.08 -1.33 10.58
C ASP A 48 1.66 -2.14 11.75
N THR A 49 2.20 -3.33 11.52
CA THR A 49 2.88 -4.10 12.57
C THR A 49 4.34 -3.70 12.78
N VAL A 50 4.91 -2.89 11.89
CA VAL A 50 6.32 -2.48 11.98
C VAL A 50 6.45 -1.39 13.04
N GLU A 51 7.35 -1.63 13.98
CA GLU A 51 7.65 -0.69 15.04
C GLU A 51 8.78 0.27 14.62
N ASN A 52 8.83 1.45 15.23
CA ASN A 52 9.92 2.39 14.96
C ASN A 52 11.22 1.87 15.58
N CYS A 53 12.24 1.67 14.75
CA CYS A 53 13.55 1.17 15.20
C CYS A 53 14.56 2.30 15.52
N HIS A 54 14.14 3.57 15.54
CA HIS A 54 15.04 4.68 15.83
C HIS A 54 15.40 4.72 17.33
N PRO A 55 16.69 4.80 17.71
CA PRO A 55 17.11 4.74 19.12
C PRO A 55 16.53 5.88 19.99
N ASP A 56 16.39 7.07 19.40
CA ASP A 56 15.91 8.27 20.11
C ASP A 56 14.40 8.53 19.93
N CYS A 57 13.68 7.70 19.15
CA CYS A 57 12.25 7.87 18.91
C CYS A 57 11.55 6.50 18.94
N CYS A 58 10.93 6.19 20.07
CA CYS A 58 10.17 4.95 20.26
C CYS A 58 8.70 5.06 19.87
N ASN A 59 8.23 6.24 19.45
CA ASN A 59 6.84 6.42 19.04
C ASN A 59 6.61 5.75 17.69
N LYS A 60 5.51 5.01 17.61
CA LYS A 60 5.04 4.41 16.38
C LYS A 60 4.55 5.51 15.43
N GLU A 61 5.15 5.52 14.26
CA GLU A 61 4.75 6.41 13.17
C GLU A 61 3.46 5.91 12.52
N LYS A 62 2.71 6.78 11.84
CA LYS A 62 1.61 6.33 10.99
C LYS A 62 2.18 5.61 9.79
N SER A 63 1.49 4.55 9.39
CA SER A 63 2.00 3.67 8.37
C SER A 63 0.92 3.37 7.31
N PRO A 64 1.30 3.02 6.07
CA PRO A 64 0.41 2.46 5.09
C PRO A 64 -0.07 1.09 5.56
N ASP A 65 -1.29 0.70 5.23
CA ASP A 65 -1.84 -0.56 5.76
C ASP A 65 -1.00 -1.79 5.32
N SER A 66 -0.42 -1.75 4.12
CA SER A 66 0.28 -2.92 3.57
C SER A 66 1.51 -2.62 2.72
N LEU A 67 2.37 -3.63 2.63
CA LEU A 67 3.56 -3.70 1.80
C LEU A 67 3.59 -5.00 1.00
N PHE A 68 3.94 -4.92 -0.28
CA PHE A 68 4.17 -6.08 -1.15
C PHE A 68 5.53 -5.99 -1.82
N TYR A 69 6.11 -7.14 -2.15
CA TYR A 69 7.31 -7.26 -2.97
C TYR A 69 6.98 -7.99 -4.27
N THR A 70 7.35 -7.41 -5.41
CA THR A 70 7.19 -8.03 -6.73
C THR A 70 8.16 -7.42 -7.73
N ASN A 71 8.86 -8.25 -8.50
CA ASN A 71 9.74 -7.81 -9.60
C ASN A 71 10.74 -6.71 -9.18
N SER A 72 11.44 -6.94 -8.06
CA SER A 72 12.42 -6.01 -7.47
C SER A 72 11.83 -4.64 -7.12
N LYS A 73 10.55 -4.59 -6.73
CA LYS A 73 9.86 -3.38 -6.25
C LYS A 73 9.17 -3.63 -4.93
N LEU A 74 9.10 -2.58 -4.13
CA LEU A 74 8.29 -2.50 -2.93
C LEU A 74 7.04 -1.67 -3.23
N TYR A 75 5.86 -2.21 -2.95
CA TYR A 75 4.58 -1.54 -3.14
C TYR A 75 3.90 -1.32 -1.80
N PHE A 76 3.92 -0.08 -1.33
CA PHE A 76 3.03 0.33 -0.25
C PHE A 76 1.62 0.54 -0.80
N ILE A 77 0.62 -0.02 -0.13
CA ILE A 77 -0.79 0.16 -0.48
C ILE A 77 -1.55 0.61 0.76
N GLU A 78 -2.21 1.76 0.63
CA GLU A 78 -3.16 2.30 1.61
C GLU A 78 -4.58 2.11 1.08
N PHE A 79 -5.43 1.46 1.87
CA PHE A 79 -6.85 1.33 1.66
C PHE A 79 -7.57 2.44 2.45
N LYS A 80 -8.30 3.31 1.76
CA LYS A 80 -9.17 4.30 2.43
C LYS A 80 -10.62 4.16 2.05
N GLU A 81 -11.43 4.24 3.09
CA GLU A 81 -12.86 4.41 3.00
C GLU A 81 -13.25 5.84 3.38
N GLY A 82 -14.17 6.43 2.61
CA GLY A 82 -14.74 7.73 2.94
C GLY A 82 -13.76 8.91 2.82
N LYS A 83 -13.92 9.88 3.72
CA LYS A 83 -13.18 11.16 3.68
C LYS A 83 -11.79 10.98 4.26
N SER A 84 -10.79 11.42 3.52
CA SER A 84 -9.39 11.48 3.98
C SER A 84 -8.75 12.79 3.56
N LYS A 85 -7.86 13.30 4.41
CA LYS A 85 -7.14 14.56 4.18
C LYS A 85 -5.82 14.28 3.47
N LYS A 86 -5.44 15.18 2.56
CA LYS A 86 -4.13 15.14 1.85
C LYS A 86 -2.96 14.95 2.80
N ASP A 87 -2.95 15.74 3.87
CA ASP A 87 -1.79 15.79 4.76
C ASP A 87 -1.63 14.47 5.51
N ASP A 88 -2.73 13.76 5.80
CA ASP A 88 -2.69 12.44 6.46
C ASP A 88 -2.06 11.36 5.54
N ILE A 89 -2.48 11.31 4.28
CA ILE A 89 -1.90 10.37 3.29
C ILE A 89 -0.42 10.65 3.05
N ARG A 90 -0.07 11.93 2.87
CA ARG A 90 1.33 12.31 2.65
C ARG A 90 2.20 12.03 3.87
N LEU A 91 1.68 12.27 5.06
CA LEU A 91 2.38 11.98 6.31
C LEU A 91 2.68 10.47 6.42
N LYS A 92 1.67 9.61 6.20
CA LYS A 92 1.85 8.15 6.14
C LYS A 92 2.96 7.73 5.17
N ILE A 93 3.09 8.36 4.00
CA ILE A 93 4.17 8.05 3.04
C ILE A 93 5.55 8.39 3.63
N HIS A 94 5.71 9.60 4.16
CA HIS A 94 7.00 10.05 4.72
C HIS A 94 7.41 9.24 5.94
N GLU A 95 6.46 8.96 6.81
CA GLU A 95 6.61 8.14 8.00
C GLU A 95 6.94 6.68 7.63
N ALA A 96 6.27 6.07 6.65
CA ALA A 96 6.61 4.73 6.16
C ALA A 96 8.06 4.60 5.69
N VAL A 97 8.52 5.56 4.90
CA VAL A 97 9.88 5.58 4.37
C VAL A 97 10.89 5.72 5.49
N SER A 98 10.58 6.56 6.48
CA SER A 98 11.43 6.79 7.65
C SER A 98 11.51 5.52 8.51
N THR A 99 10.37 4.89 8.80
CA THR A 99 10.28 3.62 9.51
C THR A 99 11.03 2.51 8.80
N LEU A 100 10.85 2.37 7.47
CA LEU A 100 11.56 1.36 6.68
C LEU A 100 13.07 1.60 6.67
N TYR A 101 13.52 2.86 6.59
CA TYR A 101 14.93 3.19 6.66
C TYR A 101 15.53 2.86 8.04
N SER A 102 14.85 3.23 9.12
CA SER A 102 15.24 2.88 10.49
C SER A 102 15.31 1.36 10.69
N PHE A 103 14.33 0.63 10.15
CA PHE A 103 14.36 -0.84 10.13
C PHE A 103 15.61 -1.37 9.41
N CYS A 104 15.92 -0.84 8.22
CA CYS A 104 17.11 -1.25 7.46
C CYS A 104 18.40 -0.98 8.24
N LYS A 105 18.49 0.14 8.95
CA LYS A 105 19.66 0.49 9.76
C LYS A 105 19.96 -0.52 10.86
N VAL A 106 18.93 -1.17 11.41
CA VAL A 106 19.06 -2.17 12.48
C VAL A 106 19.22 -3.58 11.92
N HIS A 107 18.41 -3.96 10.92
CA HIS A 107 18.26 -5.35 10.51
C HIS A 107 18.95 -5.72 9.18
N THR A 108 19.30 -4.73 8.37
CA THR A 108 20.05 -4.89 7.10
C THR A 108 21.11 -3.79 6.96
N PRO A 109 22.05 -3.66 7.92
CA PRO A 109 22.99 -2.53 7.97
C PRO A 109 23.95 -2.47 6.77
N GLU A 110 24.06 -3.54 5.99
CA GLU A 110 24.80 -3.60 4.74
C GLU A 110 24.16 -2.76 3.62
N ILE A 111 22.87 -2.43 3.72
CA ILE A 111 22.19 -1.52 2.79
C ILE A 111 22.57 -0.11 3.18
N THR A 112 23.43 0.51 2.37
CA THR A 112 23.88 1.88 2.62
C THR A 112 22.72 2.86 2.44
N ARG A 113 22.90 4.09 2.94
CA ARG A 113 21.96 5.18 2.66
C ARG A 113 21.77 5.35 1.15
N GLU A 114 22.85 5.36 0.38
CA GLU A 114 22.75 5.54 -1.08
C GLU A 114 21.93 4.41 -1.74
N ASP A 115 22.15 3.17 -1.31
CA ASP A 115 21.40 2.02 -1.81
C ASP A 115 19.91 2.11 -1.45
N PHE A 116 19.58 2.57 -0.24
CA PHE A 116 18.19 2.76 0.17
C PHE A 116 17.46 3.79 -0.70
N PHE A 117 18.10 4.91 -1.04
CA PHE A 117 17.49 5.94 -1.89
C PHE A 117 17.34 5.49 -3.36
N LYS A 118 18.04 4.41 -3.76
CA LYS A 118 17.93 3.79 -5.09
C LYS A 118 16.79 2.76 -5.20
N LEU A 119 16.17 2.35 -4.10
CA LEU A 119 15.09 1.37 -4.12
C LEU A 119 13.91 1.80 -5.02
N ASP A 120 13.28 0.86 -5.73
CA ASP A 120 12.02 1.09 -6.47
C ASP A 120 10.83 0.93 -5.52
N ILE A 121 10.63 1.96 -4.68
CA ILE A 121 9.48 2.08 -3.78
C ILE A 121 8.32 2.74 -4.53
N ARG A 122 7.16 2.10 -4.49
CA ARG A 122 5.93 2.54 -5.14
C ARG A 122 4.85 2.67 -4.09
N TYR A 123 3.93 3.58 -4.35
CA TYR A 123 2.84 3.86 -3.43
C TYR A 123 1.50 3.89 -4.17
N ALA A 124 0.50 3.19 -3.67
CA ALA A 124 -0.84 3.24 -4.19
C ALA A 124 -1.86 3.55 -3.09
N VAL A 125 -2.86 4.36 -3.43
CA VAL A 125 -4.05 4.52 -2.60
C VAL A 125 -5.21 3.84 -3.30
N VAL A 126 -5.81 2.86 -2.63
CA VAL A 126 -7.04 2.20 -3.03
C VAL A 126 -8.19 2.85 -2.28
N LEU A 127 -9.09 3.50 -3.00
CA LEU A 127 -10.19 4.28 -2.45
C LEU A 127 -11.52 3.63 -2.77
N ARG A 128 -12.41 3.53 -1.79
CA ARG A 128 -13.81 3.21 -2.06
C ARG A 128 -14.46 4.38 -2.79
N ALA A 129 -15.06 4.12 -3.95
CA ALA A 129 -15.83 5.13 -4.65
C ALA A 129 -17.08 5.49 -3.82
N PRO A 130 -17.49 6.77 -3.75
CA PRO A 130 -18.73 7.13 -3.07
C PRO A 130 -19.96 6.59 -3.81
N ASP A 131 -20.95 6.10 -3.05
CA ASP A 131 -22.20 5.51 -3.58
C ASP A 131 -22.98 6.41 -4.54
N LYS A 132 -22.75 7.72 -4.51
CA LYS A 132 -23.40 8.70 -5.41
C LYS A 132 -22.88 8.67 -6.85
N HIS A 133 -21.78 7.97 -7.12
CA HIS A 133 -21.22 7.83 -8.47
C HIS A 133 -20.85 6.36 -8.77
N PRO A 134 -21.84 5.45 -8.85
CA PRO A 134 -21.59 4.04 -9.17
C PRO A 134 -20.98 3.87 -10.58
N ASN A 135 -21.24 4.84 -11.47
CA ASN A 135 -20.63 4.97 -12.78
C ASN A 135 -19.65 6.15 -12.81
N SER A 136 -18.71 6.22 -11.86
CA SER A 136 -17.67 7.24 -11.90
C SER A 136 -16.93 7.10 -13.24
N SER A 137 -17.15 8.05 -14.16
CA SER A 137 -16.63 7.95 -15.51
C SER A 137 -15.11 7.84 -15.49
N PHE A 138 -14.50 7.31 -16.55
CA PHE A 138 -13.05 7.31 -16.71
C PHE A 138 -12.44 8.71 -16.44
N ALA A 139 -13.17 9.77 -16.81
CA ALA A 139 -12.79 11.15 -16.54
C ALA A 139 -12.72 11.47 -15.04
N TYR A 140 -13.64 10.98 -14.21
CA TYR A 140 -13.57 11.14 -12.75
C TYR A 140 -12.38 10.39 -12.14
N ALA A 141 -12.11 9.17 -12.61
CA ALA A 141 -10.93 8.42 -12.17
C ALA A 141 -9.61 9.10 -12.59
N LEU A 142 -9.60 9.77 -13.75
CA LEU A 142 -8.48 10.55 -14.24
C LEU A 142 -8.27 11.83 -13.42
N ASP A 143 -9.36 12.55 -13.13
CA ASP A 143 -9.34 13.78 -12.34
C ASP A 143 -8.81 13.51 -10.91
N LEU A 144 -9.34 12.48 -10.26
CA LEU A 144 -8.82 12.02 -8.97
C LEU A 144 -7.35 11.62 -9.03
N ASN A 145 -6.91 10.90 -10.06
CA ASN A 145 -5.49 10.55 -10.21
C ASN A 145 -4.59 11.76 -10.43
N SER A 146 -5.10 12.83 -11.03
CA SER A 146 -4.33 14.03 -11.35
C SER A 146 -4.23 15.01 -10.18
N GLN A 147 -5.26 15.10 -9.33
CA GLN A 147 -5.33 16.13 -8.28
C GLN A 147 -5.46 15.59 -6.85
N LYS A 148 -5.94 14.35 -6.62
CA LYS A 148 -6.18 13.90 -5.25
C LYS A 148 -4.86 13.69 -4.49
N TYR A 149 -4.75 14.37 -3.35
CA TYR A 149 -3.59 14.45 -2.46
C TYR A 149 -2.26 14.95 -3.06
N HIS A 150 -2.23 15.39 -4.33
CA HIS A 150 -1.02 15.81 -5.04
C HIS A 150 0.13 14.77 -4.96
N LEU A 151 -0.20 13.47 -5.03
CA LEU A 151 0.81 12.41 -4.90
C LEU A 151 1.82 12.41 -6.04
N LYS A 152 1.43 12.89 -7.23
CA LYS A 152 2.33 13.03 -8.38
C LYS A 152 3.56 13.89 -8.13
N ASN A 153 3.50 14.83 -7.19
CA ASN A 153 4.66 15.63 -6.78
C ASN A 153 5.73 14.80 -6.04
N LEU A 154 5.42 13.56 -5.65
CA LEU A 154 6.35 12.65 -5.01
C LEU A 154 7.01 11.69 -6.01
N ASP A 155 6.49 11.57 -7.24
CA ASP A 155 7.04 10.68 -8.27
C ASP A 155 8.49 11.08 -8.60
N GLY A 156 9.39 10.10 -8.64
CA GLY A 156 10.81 10.30 -8.97
C GLY A 156 11.72 10.65 -7.80
N TYR A 157 11.18 10.91 -6.61
CA TYR A 157 11.96 11.07 -5.38
C TYR A 157 12.30 9.70 -4.76
N ILE A 158 12.06 9.52 -3.45
CA ILE A 158 12.17 8.22 -2.78
C ILE A 158 11.05 7.29 -3.26
N ILE A 159 9.84 7.83 -3.42
CA ILE A 159 8.75 7.13 -4.10
C ILE A 159 8.93 7.28 -5.61
N LYS A 160 9.19 6.19 -6.31
CA LYS A 160 9.41 6.22 -7.77
C LYS A 160 8.12 6.43 -8.54
N LYS A 161 7.00 5.91 -8.03
CA LYS A 161 5.70 6.06 -8.68
C LYS A 161 4.54 5.97 -7.70
N THR A 162 3.59 6.89 -7.88
CA THR A 162 2.33 6.93 -7.14
C THR A 162 1.13 6.60 -8.03
N ARG A 163 0.09 6.01 -7.44
CA ARG A 163 -1.18 5.71 -8.12
C ARG A 163 -2.37 5.85 -7.17
N ILE A 164 -3.51 6.27 -7.71
CA ILE A 164 -4.79 6.24 -7.01
C ILE A 164 -5.75 5.35 -7.80
N ALA A 165 -6.39 4.40 -7.13
CA ALA A 165 -7.35 3.48 -7.73
C ALA A 165 -8.67 3.56 -6.99
N THR A 166 -9.75 3.86 -7.72
CA THR A 166 -11.09 4.04 -7.14
C THR A 166 -12.13 3.13 -7.80
N HIS A 167 -11.93 2.84 -9.09
CA HIS A 167 -12.81 1.97 -9.86
C HIS A 167 -12.39 0.50 -9.70
N PRO A 168 -13.31 -0.47 -9.54
CA PRO A 168 -13.00 -1.88 -9.32
C PRO A 168 -11.94 -2.47 -10.26
N LYS A 169 -12.04 -2.25 -11.58
CA LYS A 169 -11.00 -2.67 -12.55
C LYS A 169 -9.62 -2.02 -12.30
N SER A 170 -9.59 -0.76 -11.89
CA SER A 170 -8.34 -0.06 -11.57
C SER A 170 -7.71 -0.59 -10.28
N ILE A 171 -8.53 -0.96 -9.29
CA ILE A 171 -8.13 -1.59 -8.04
C ILE A 171 -7.52 -2.96 -8.34
N LEU A 172 -8.23 -3.80 -9.10
CA LEU A 172 -7.72 -5.09 -9.54
C LEU A 172 -6.37 -4.94 -10.25
N ASN A 173 -6.21 -3.97 -11.14
CA ASN A 173 -4.95 -3.72 -11.82
C ASN A 173 -3.81 -3.29 -10.89
N VAL A 174 -4.08 -2.51 -9.84
CA VAL A 174 -3.07 -2.19 -8.81
C VAL A 174 -2.63 -3.45 -8.09
N LEU A 175 -3.59 -4.24 -7.59
CA LEU A 175 -3.31 -5.45 -6.82
C LEU A 175 -2.60 -6.51 -7.67
N LYS A 176 -3.03 -6.73 -8.92
CA LYS A 176 -2.32 -7.58 -9.89
C LYS A 176 -0.86 -7.19 -10.04
N THR A 177 -0.60 -5.89 -10.20
CA THR A 177 0.77 -5.39 -10.39
C THR A 177 1.62 -5.60 -9.13
N ALA A 178 1.04 -5.38 -7.95
CA ALA A 178 1.73 -5.50 -6.67
C ALA A 178 1.91 -6.95 -6.19
N THR A 179 1.21 -7.91 -6.79
CA THR A 179 1.18 -9.34 -6.37
C THR A 179 1.61 -10.29 -7.49
N GLU A 180 2.30 -9.79 -8.51
CA GLU A 180 2.76 -10.58 -9.66
C GLU A 180 1.64 -11.39 -10.36
N ASN A 181 0.47 -10.79 -10.50
CA ASN A 181 -0.76 -11.39 -11.03
C ASN A 181 -1.36 -12.53 -10.18
N ALA A 182 -0.92 -12.74 -8.93
CA ALA A 182 -1.56 -13.71 -8.04
C ALA A 182 -3.04 -13.35 -7.76
N VAL A 183 -3.37 -12.04 -7.69
CA VAL A 183 -4.76 -11.59 -7.63
C VAL A 183 -5.38 -11.64 -9.01
N THR A 184 -6.23 -12.63 -9.30
CA THR A 184 -6.93 -12.75 -10.59
C THR A 184 -8.33 -12.16 -10.59
N SER A 185 -8.94 -12.04 -9.42
CA SER A 185 -10.25 -11.44 -9.21
C SER A 185 -10.35 -10.80 -7.83
N ILE A 186 -11.29 -9.87 -7.67
CA ILE A 186 -11.64 -9.26 -6.38
C ILE A 186 -13.16 -9.07 -6.27
N SER A 187 -13.66 -9.15 -5.04
CA SER A 187 -14.98 -8.62 -4.67
C SER A 187 -14.78 -7.27 -3.98
N ILE A 188 -15.52 -6.26 -4.40
CA ILE A 188 -15.61 -4.98 -3.69
C ILE A 188 -16.93 -4.96 -2.95
N HIS A 189 -16.89 -4.69 -1.64
CA HIS A 189 -18.08 -4.60 -0.79
C HIS A 189 -18.59 -3.15 -0.74
N ASN A 190 -19.73 -2.87 -0.11
CA ASN A 190 -20.15 -1.52 0.29
C ASN A 190 -19.78 -1.26 1.76
N HIS A 191 -20.19 -0.12 2.30
CA HIS A 191 -19.99 0.22 3.71
C HIS A 191 -20.76 -0.68 4.70
N PHE A 192 -21.72 -1.46 4.21
CA PHE A 192 -22.47 -2.45 5.00
C PHE A 192 -21.88 -3.86 4.90
N GLY A 193 -20.76 -4.02 4.19
CA GLY A 193 -20.11 -5.32 3.98
C GLY A 193 -20.77 -6.19 2.90
N GLU A 194 -21.73 -5.67 2.14
CA GLU A 194 -22.38 -6.41 1.06
C GLU A 194 -21.57 -6.31 -0.24
N PRO A 195 -21.37 -7.39 -1.00
CA PRO A 195 -20.65 -7.34 -2.27
C PRO A 195 -21.42 -6.51 -3.31
N ILE A 196 -20.77 -5.48 -3.88
CA ILE A 196 -21.34 -4.61 -4.92
C ILE A 196 -20.74 -4.86 -6.30
N HIS A 197 -19.49 -5.32 -6.38
CA HIS A 197 -18.83 -5.60 -7.65
C HIS A 197 -17.91 -6.80 -7.55
N ASN A 198 -18.07 -7.75 -8.46
CA ASN A 198 -17.12 -8.82 -8.71
C ASN A 198 -16.39 -8.52 -10.02
N VAL A 199 -15.06 -8.46 -9.96
CA VAL A 199 -14.24 -8.20 -11.15
C VAL A 199 -13.20 -9.28 -11.27
N ALA A 200 -13.16 -9.92 -12.43
CA ALA A 200 -12.11 -10.83 -12.85
C ALA A 200 -11.27 -10.20 -13.96
N ALA A 201 -10.01 -10.65 -14.04
CA ALA A 201 -9.05 -10.27 -15.08
C ALA A 201 -9.42 -10.78 -16.47
#